data_AF-A0A9D1HT33-F1
#
_entry.id   AF-A0A9D1HT33-F1
#
_cell.length_a   1.000
_cell.length_b   1.000
_cell.length_c   1.000
_cell.angle_alpha   90.00
_cell.angle_beta   90.00
_cell.angle_gamma   90.00
#
_symmetry.space_group_name_H-M   'P 1'
#
loop_
_entity.id
_entity.type
_entity.pdbx_description
1 polymer ?
#
loop_
_entity_poly.entity_id
_entity_poly.type
_entity_poly.pdbx_seq_one_letter_code
_entity_poly.pdbx_strand_id
1 'polypeptide(L)' 'MDKLRRERESRGWSYKDAAKLVGISKPFYWQLENEKRNFTYELAIRVALVFQTTPDELLYQDVMKRLKREHRL' A
#
# COMPACT_ATOMS: atom_id res chain seq x y z
N MET A 1 4.25 -4.84 -3.38
CA MET A 1 3.52 -4.58 -2.12
C MET A 1 2.62 -5.77 -1.82
N ASP A 2 3.24 -6.86 -1.40
CA ASP A 2 2.55 -8.16 -1.27
C ASP A 2 1.57 -8.17 -0.11
N LYS A 3 1.84 -7.44 0.98
CA LYS A 3 0.92 -7.43 2.13
C LYS A 3 -0.31 -6.57 1.89
N LEU A 4 -0.14 -5.35 1.36
CA LEU A 4 -1.27 -4.48 1.01
C LEU A 4 -2.25 -5.16 0.03
N ARG A 5 -1.72 -5.83 -0.99
CA ARG A 5 -2.53 -6.60 -1.95
C ARG A 5 -3.33 -7.70 -1.25
N ARG A 6 -2.70 -8.49 -0.39
CA ARG A 6 -3.35 -9.58 0.36
C ARG A 6 -4.44 -9.07 1.29
N GLU A 7 -4.21 -7.97 1.99
CA GLU A 7 -5.23 -7.34 2.85
C GLU A 7 -6.43 -6.82 2.05
N ARG A 8 -6.19 -6.28 0.84
CA ARG A 8 -7.29 -5.89 -0.05
C ARG A 8 -8.10 -7.11 -0.50
N GLU A 9 -7.41 -8.16 -0.92
CA GLU A 9 -8.04 -9.37 -1.46
C GLU A 9 -8.78 -10.17 -0.38
N SER A 10 -8.25 -10.26 0.85
CA SER A 10 -8.91 -10.91 1.98
C SER A 10 -10.23 -10.24 2.35
N ARG A 11 -10.35 -8.94 2.10
CA ARG A 11 -11.57 -8.15 2.31
C ARG A 11 -12.51 -8.15 1.11
N GLY A 12 -12.15 -8.82 0.02
CA GLY A 12 -12.96 -8.87 -1.21
C GLY A 12 -13.03 -7.53 -1.96
N TRP A 13 -12.09 -6.61 -1.70
CA TRP A 13 -12.12 -5.27 -2.29
C TRP A 13 -11.48 -5.25 -3.68
N SER A 14 -12.15 -4.61 -4.63
CA SER A 14 -11.52 -4.27 -5.91
C SER A 14 -10.53 -3.10 -5.71
N TYR A 15 -9.66 -2.86 -6.70
CA TYR A 15 -8.84 -1.66 -6.73
C TYR A 15 -9.66 -0.37 -6.63
N LYS A 16 -10.88 -0.35 -7.19
CA LYS A 16 -11.77 0.82 -7.16
C LYS A 16 -12.30 1.04 -5.74
N ASP A 17 -12.65 -0.03 -5.03
CA ASP A 17 -13.20 0.05 -3.68
C ASP A 17 -12.12 0.53 -2.70
N ALA A 18 -10.94 -0.08 -2.74
CA ALA A 18 -9.83 0.33 -1.90
C ALA A 18 -9.39 1.78 -2.19
N ALA A 19 -9.33 2.17 -3.46
CA ALA A 19 -9.03 3.56 -3.83
C ALA A 19 -10.07 4.55 -3.28
N LYS A 20 -11.36 4.20 -3.35
CA LYS A 20 -12.45 5.01 -2.80
C LYS A 20 -12.33 5.16 -1.29
N LEU A 21 -12.03 4.07 -0.57
CA LEU A 21 -11.86 4.10 0.90
C LEU A 21 -10.66 4.94 1.33
N VAL A 22 -9.55 4.87 0.59
CA VAL A 22 -8.33 5.64 0.85
C VAL A 22 -8.48 7.12 0.43
N GLY A 23 -9.44 7.43 -0.44
CA GLY A 23 -9.66 8.78 -0.97
C GLY A 23 -8.68 9.16 -2.09
N ILE A 24 -8.35 8.20 -2.96
CA ILE A 24 -7.48 8.40 -4.14
C ILE A 24 -8.11 7.80 -5.40
N SER A 25 -7.52 8.07 -6.57
CA SER A 25 -8.01 7.48 -7.83
C SER A 25 -7.61 6.00 -7.94
N LYS A 26 -8.43 5.20 -8.64
CA LYS A 26 -8.13 3.78 -8.91
C LYS A 26 -6.74 3.59 -9.56
N PRO A 27 -6.34 4.35 -10.60
CA PRO A 27 -5.01 4.20 -11.18
C PRO A 27 -3.89 4.48 -10.17
N PHE A 28 -4.07 5.48 -9.31
CA PHE A 28 -3.12 5.79 -8.25
C PHE A 28 -2.98 4.60 -7.30
N TYR A 29 -4.09 4.05 -6.81
CA TYR A 29 -4.07 2.89 -5.93
C TYR A 29 -3.38 1.67 -6.57
N TRP A 30 -3.67 1.40 -7.85
CA TRP A 30 -3.00 0.32 -8.60
C TRP A 30 -1.49 0.55 -8.70
N GLN A 31 -1.04 1.78 -8.93
CA GLN A 31 0.39 2.12 -8.98
C GLN A 31 1.10 1.85 -7.64
N LEU A 32 0.42 2.08 -6.51
CA LEU A 32 0.95 1.79 -5.18
C LEU A 32 1.16 0.28 -4.97
N GLU A 33 0.14 -0.54 -5.26
CA GLU A 33 0.26 -2.00 -5.09
C GLU A 33 1.31 -2.63 -6.02
N ASN A 34 1.55 -2.02 -7.18
CA ASN A 34 2.52 -2.49 -8.18
C ASN A 34 3.88 -1.79 -8.11
N GLU A 35 4.18 -1.08 -7.01
CA GLU A 35 5.48 -0.42 -6.78
C GLU A 35 5.88 0.58 -7.87
N LYS A 36 4.92 1.07 -8.67
CA LYS A 36 5.14 2.12 -9.67
C LYS A 36 5.19 3.51 -9.03
N ARG A 37 4.79 3.63 -7.77
CA ARG A 37 4.81 4.88 -7.01
C ARG A 37 5.08 4.62 -5.53
N ASN A 38 5.79 5.57 -4.89
CA ASN A 38 6.04 5.56 -3.46
C ASN A 38 4.88 6.15 -2.65
N PHE A 39 4.73 5.66 -1.42
CA PHE A 39 3.85 6.24 -0.42
C PHE A 39 4.50 7.50 0.18
N THR A 40 3.73 8.58 0.31
CA THR A 40 4.06 9.61 1.31
C THR A 40 3.64 9.11 2.69
N TYR A 41 4.17 9.71 3.75
CA TYR A 41 3.83 9.30 5.11
C TYR A 41 2.33 9.46 5.40
N GLU A 42 1.71 10.56 4.97
CA GLU A 42 0.28 10.83 5.13
C GLU A 42 -0.58 9.80 4.36
N LEU A 43 -0.11 9.35 3.20
CA LEU A 43 -0.79 8.30 2.46
C LEU A 43 -0.65 6.95 3.17
N ALA A 44 0.53 6.63 3.70
CA ALA A 44 0.74 5.41 4.47
C ALA A 44 -0.19 5.33 5.69
N ILE A 45 -0.35 6.44 6.42
CA ILE A 45 -1.29 6.56 7.55
C ILE A 45 -2.74 6.35 7.09
N ARG A 46 -3.19 7.03 6.02
CA ARG A 46 -4.56 6.86 5.51
C ARG A 46 -4.87 5.43 5.10
N VAL A 47 -3.93 4.78 4.41
CA VAL A 47 -4.11 3.38 4.02
C VAL A 47 -4.17 2.50 5.27
N ALA A 48 -3.25 2.66 6.22
CA ALA A 48 -3.25 1.89 7.46
C ALA A 48 -4.57 2.02 8.25
N LEU A 49 -5.15 3.22 8.31
CA LEU A 49 -6.47 3.45 8.93
C LEU A 49 -7.60 2.68 8.23
N VAL A 50 -7.64 2.69 6.90
CA VAL A 50 -8.65 1.94 6.11
C VAL A 50 -8.55 0.44 6.37
N PHE A 51 -7.33 -0.07 6.51
CA PHE A 51 -7.06 -1.48 6.78
C PHE A 51 -6.99 -1.82 8.27
N GLN A 52 -7.28 -0.88 9.18
CA GLN A 52 -7.27 -1.06 10.64
C GLN A 52 -5.98 -1.71 11.15
N THR A 53 -4.84 -1.22 10.65
CA THR A 53 -3.48 -1.70 10.97
C THR A 53 -2.55 -0.50 11.13
N THR A 54 -1.25 -0.74 11.31
CA THR A 54 -0.22 0.31 11.29
C THR A 54 0.50 0.37 9.94
N PRO A 55 1.08 1.53 9.57
CA PRO A 55 1.90 1.64 8.36
C PRO A 55 3.05 0.63 8.31
N ASP A 56 3.73 0.42 9.44
CA ASP A 56 4.86 -0.50 9.53
C ASP A 56 4.41 -1.95 9.31
N GLU A 57 3.33 -2.37 9.97
CA GLU A 57 2.79 -3.71 9.73
C GLU A 57 2.48 -3.92 8.25
N LEU A 58 1.88 -2.93 7.58
CA LEU A 58 1.39 -3.05 6.22
C LEU A 58 2.48 -2.92 5.16
N LEU A 59 3.49 -2.08 5.38
CA LEU A 59 4.43 -1.63 4.34
C LEU A 59 5.90 -1.95 4.64
N TYR A 60 6.29 -2.15 5.90
CA TYR A 60 7.71 -2.22 6.30
C TYR A 60 8.50 -3.27 5.52
N GLN A 61 7.99 -4.50 5.45
CA GLN A 61 8.69 -5.61 4.80
C GLN A 61 8.90 -5.35 3.29
N ASP A 62 7.89 -4.82 2.62
CA ASP A 62 7.95 -4.53 1.18
C ASP A 62 8.89 -3.34 0.90
N VAL A 63 8.82 -2.30 1.74
CA VAL A 63 9.73 -1.13 1.66
C VAL A 63 11.17 -1.56 1.92
N MET A 64 11.43 -2.37 2.94
CA MET A 64 12.77 -2.88 3.25
C MET A 64 13.33 -3.75 2.11
N LYS A 65 12.52 -4.64 1.53
CA LYS A 65 12.91 -5.42 0.35
C LYS A 65 13.26 -4.53 -0.83
N ARG A 66 12.51 -3.44 -1.05
CA ARG A 66 12.82 -2.47 -2.10
C ARG A 66 14.13 -1.72 -1.84
N LEU A 67 14.33 -1.22 -0.63
CA LEU A 67 15.57 -0.50 -0.25
C LEU A 67 16.82 -1.38 -0.44
N LYS A 68 16.73 -2.68 -0.10
CA LYS A 68 17.79 -3.66 -0.36
C LYS A 68 18.08 -3.85 -1.85
N ARG A 69 17.03 -3.94 -2.68
CA ARG A 69 17.16 -4.08 -4.15
C ARG A 69 17.83 -2.84 -4.78
N GLU A 70 17.50 -1.65 -4.28
CA GLU A 70 17.98 -0.36 -4.81
C GLU A 70 19.41 0.02 -4.36
N HIS A 71 20.15 -0.88 -3.70
CA HIS A 71 21.55 -0.69 -3.28
C HIS A 71 21.76 0.45 -2.25
N ARG A 72 20.74 0.79 -1.45
CA ARG A 72 20.91 1.77 -0.35
C ARG A 72 21.19 1.17 1.03
N LEU A 73 21.05 -0.16 1.22
CA LEU A 73 21.44 -0.93 2.40
C LEU A 73 21.55 -2.42 2.05
#